data_AF-A0A4Q3JFX5-F1
#
_entry.id   AF-A0A4Q3JFX5-F1
#
_cell.length_a   1.000
_cell.length_b   1.000
_cell.length_c   1.000
_cell.angle_alpha   90.00
_cell.angle_beta   90.00
_cell.angle_gamma   90.00
#
_symmetry.space_group_name_H-M   'P 1'
#
loop_
_entity.id
_entity.type
_entity.pdbx_description
1 polymer ?
#
loop_
_entity_poly.entity_id
_entity_poly.type
_entity_poly.pdbx_seq_one_letter_code
_entity_poly.pdbx_strand_id
1 'polypeptide(L)'
;MSVLPDARPGVESPLARSRRVAFVTPVVLLVVFGLVLGGQILLLVEDGQAVMRSQRVLGAAHQTLLQVTDQEVGARSYLLARDARFLASFDRATPRASFDQLRQLTADDPGQQGRLDGVRERYERWLAAVSPALQPGAVASADAIARDLGRMDGVREGMREAIEREDALLRERAASLAASTTRTGGLFVGLLVGSAALLAWLSRRQLSALAVVFEAALESERRAREVAALEEWIR
;
A
#
# COMPACT_ATOMS: atom_id res chain seq x y z
N MET A 1 -75.04 -11.55 -35.48
CA MET A 1 -74.42 -12.43 -34.47
C MET A 1 -73.08 -12.90 -35.02
N SER A 2 -72.05 -12.06 -34.91
CA SER A 2 -70.70 -12.33 -35.41
C SER A 2 -69.74 -12.17 -34.24
N VAL A 3 -69.30 -13.31 -33.71
CA VAL A 3 -68.44 -13.41 -32.53
C VAL A 3 -67.02 -13.04 -32.93
N LEU A 4 -66.53 -11.90 -32.44
CA LEU A 4 -65.11 -11.54 -32.41
C LEU A 4 -64.42 -12.40 -31.33
N PRO A 5 -63.31 -13.10 -31.62
CA PRO A 5 -62.56 -13.80 -30.60
C PRO A 5 -61.63 -12.83 -29.85
N ASP A 6 -62.02 -12.57 -28.61
CA ASP A 6 -61.25 -12.33 -27.39
C ASP A 6 -59.75 -11.99 -27.52
N ALA A 7 -59.42 -10.72 -27.22
CA ALA A 7 -58.07 -10.28 -26.91
C ALA A 7 -57.70 -10.78 -25.50
N ARG A 8 -56.84 -11.81 -25.40
CA ARG A 8 -56.28 -12.25 -24.11
C ARG A 8 -55.25 -11.23 -23.58
N PRO A 9 -55.45 -10.64 -22.39
CA PRO A 9 -54.45 -9.80 -21.75
C PRO A 9 -53.46 -10.67 -20.95
N GLY A 10 -52.18 -10.28 -20.93
CA GLY A 10 -51.29 -10.65 -19.83
C GLY A 10 -50.29 -11.80 -20.05
N VAL A 11 -49.62 -11.88 -21.20
CA VAL A 11 -48.34 -12.59 -21.28
C VAL A 11 -47.25 -11.53 -21.47
N GLU A 12 -46.68 -11.05 -20.36
CA GLU A 12 -45.36 -10.40 -20.44
C GLU A 12 -44.42 -11.42 -21.07
N SER A 13 -44.07 -11.19 -22.33
CA SER A 13 -43.34 -12.17 -23.12
C SER A 13 -41.98 -12.44 -22.47
N PRO A 14 -41.52 -13.71 -22.40
CA PRO A 14 -40.16 -14.06 -21.93
C PRO A 14 -39.04 -13.32 -22.70
N LEU A 15 -39.40 -12.72 -23.83
CA LEU A 15 -38.56 -11.85 -24.67
C LEU A 15 -38.20 -10.52 -23.98
N ALA A 16 -39.07 -9.94 -23.15
CA ALA A 16 -38.79 -8.68 -22.46
C ALA A 16 -37.78 -8.83 -21.30
N ARG A 17 -37.79 -9.98 -20.62
CA ARG A 17 -36.83 -10.33 -19.57
C ARG A 17 -35.44 -10.61 -20.15
N SER A 18 -35.37 -11.24 -21.33
CA SER A 18 -34.15 -11.52 -22.08
C SER A 18 -33.38 -10.24 -22.48
N ARG A 19 -34.08 -9.19 -22.95
CA ARG A 19 -33.45 -7.92 -23.36
C ARG A 19 -32.81 -7.14 -22.19
N ARG A 20 -33.42 -7.14 -21.00
CA ARG A 20 -32.90 -6.37 -19.85
C ARG A 20 -31.61 -6.97 -19.27
N VAL A 21 -31.50 -8.31 -19.26
CA VAL A 21 -30.29 -9.00 -18.78
C VAL A 21 -29.07 -8.68 -19.64
N ALA A 22 -29.24 -8.56 -20.96
CA ALA A 22 -28.15 -8.25 -21.88
C ALA A 22 -27.52 -6.85 -21.65
N PHE A 23 -28.34 -5.85 -21.30
CA PHE A 23 -27.86 -4.49 -21.02
C PHE A 23 -27.40 -4.27 -19.58
N VAL A 24 -28.05 -4.91 -18.60
CA VAL A 24 -27.74 -4.70 -17.18
C VAL A 24 -26.44 -5.40 -16.77
N THR A 25 -26.15 -6.57 -17.33
CA THR A 25 -24.96 -7.37 -16.98
C THR A 25 -23.63 -6.61 -17.17
N PRO A 26 -23.31 -5.99 -18.33
CA PRO A 26 -22.05 -5.25 -18.50
C PRO A 26 -21.95 -4.02 -17.58
N VAL A 27 -23.08 -3.35 -17.29
CA VAL A 27 -23.10 -2.20 -16.37
C VAL A 27 -22.79 -2.64 -14.94
N VAL A 28 -23.42 -3.73 -14.47
CA VAL A 28 -23.14 -4.29 -13.14
C VAL A 28 -21.69 -4.75 -13.04
N LEU A 29 -21.16 -5.43 -14.06
CA LEU A 29 -19.76 -5.82 -14.10
C LEU A 29 -18.83 -4.60 -14.00
N LEU A 30 -19.10 -3.52 -14.72
CA LEU A 30 -18.31 -2.30 -14.69
C LEU A 30 -18.33 -1.63 -13.32
N VAL A 31 -19.50 -1.56 -12.67
CA VAL A 31 -19.63 -1.01 -11.31
C VAL A 31 -18.85 -1.85 -10.30
N VAL A 32 -18.98 -3.18 -10.35
CA VAL A 32 -18.23 -4.10 -9.49
C VAL A 32 -16.73 -3.93 -9.71
N PHE A 33 -16.29 -3.79 -10.96
CA PHE A 33 -14.90 -3.55 -11.31
C PHE A 33 -14.37 -2.26 -10.71
N GLY A 34 -15.14 -1.17 -10.83
CA GLY A 34 -14.79 0.13 -10.27
C GLY A 34 -14.72 0.12 -8.75
N LEU A 35 -15.66 -0.55 -8.07
CA LEU A 35 -15.65 -0.70 -6.61
C LEU A 35 -14.46 -1.52 -6.12
N VAL A 36 -14.16 -2.63 -6.80
CA VAL A 36 -12.98 -3.45 -6.50
C VAL A 36 -11.72 -2.61 -6.70
N LEU A 37 -11.48 -2.07 -7.90
CA LEU A 37 -10.30 -1.24 -8.18
C LEU A 37 -10.14 -0.07 -7.22
N GLY A 38 -11.23 0.64 -6.92
CA GLY A 38 -11.22 1.78 -5.99
C GLY A 38 -10.78 1.37 -4.59
N GLY A 39 -11.35 0.28 -4.05
CA GLY A 39 -10.94 -0.24 -2.74
C GLY A 39 -9.49 -0.74 -2.72
N GLN A 40 -9.03 -1.36 -3.82
CA GLN A 40 -7.65 -1.83 -3.95
C GLN A 40 -6.64 -0.67 -3.93
N ILE A 41 -6.93 0.41 -4.66
CA ILE A 41 -6.06 1.60 -4.70
C ILE A 41 -5.95 2.23 -3.32
N LEU A 42 -7.05 2.36 -2.58
CA LEU A 42 -7.04 2.97 -1.24
C LEU A 42 -6.15 2.19 -0.26
N LEU A 43 -6.31 0.87 -0.19
CA LEU A 43 -5.48 0.01 0.67
C LEU A 43 -4.00 0.09 0.30
N LEU A 44 -3.68 0.10 -1.01
CA LEU A 44 -2.31 0.14 -1.49
C LEU A 44 -1.60 1.47 -1.15
N VAL A 45 -2.34 2.58 -1.16
CA VAL A 45 -1.82 3.90 -0.82
C VAL A 45 -1.54 4.01 0.68
N GLU A 46 -2.43 3.53 1.54
CA GLU A 46 -2.24 3.57 3.00
C GLU A 46 -1.03 2.73 3.43
N ASP A 47 -0.95 1.48 2.98
CA ASP A 47 0.16 0.58 3.27
C ASP A 47 1.49 1.14 2.73
N GLY A 48 1.48 1.69 1.52
CA GLY A 48 2.65 2.35 0.92
C GLY A 48 3.14 3.56 1.72
N GLN A 49 2.23 4.40 2.20
CA GLN A 49 2.58 5.55 3.04
C GLN A 49 3.17 5.13 4.39
N ALA A 50 2.68 4.05 4.99
CA ALA A 50 3.22 3.50 6.23
C ALA A 50 4.67 2.99 6.05
N VAL A 51 4.94 2.26 4.95
CA VAL A 51 6.29 1.82 4.58
C VAL A 51 7.23 3.01 4.37
N MET A 52 6.79 4.04 3.62
CA MET A 52 7.58 5.25 3.40
C MET A 52 7.85 6.03 4.70
N ARG A 53 6.91 6.03 5.65
CA ARG A 53 7.10 6.65 6.96
C ARG A 53 8.20 5.92 7.73
N SER A 54 8.12 4.58 7.81
CA SER A 54 9.14 3.76 8.46
C SER A 54 10.53 3.94 7.86
N GLN A 55 10.64 3.99 6.53
CA GLN A 55 11.92 4.26 5.87
C GLN A 55 12.51 5.63 6.24
N ARG A 56 11.66 6.67 6.34
CA ARG A 56 12.11 8.00 6.78
C ARG A 56 12.55 8.00 8.25
N VAL A 57 11.82 7.31 9.13
CA VAL A 57 12.21 7.16 10.55
C VAL A 57 13.54 6.43 10.65
N LEU A 58 13.72 5.31 9.94
CA LEU A 58 14.94 4.52 9.93
C LEU A 58 16.15 5.34 9.43
N GLY A 59 15.98 6.08 8.33
CA GLY A 59 17.02 6.97 7.82
C GLY A 59 17.42 8.06 8.81
N ALA A 60 16.45 8.69 9.47
CA ALA A 60 16.71 9.68 10.51
C ALA A 60 17.37 9.07 11.76
N ALA A 61 17.03 7.83 12.13
CA ALA A 61 17.65 7.12 13.23
C ALA A 61 19.13 6.80 12.94
N HIS A 62 19.43 6.31 11.72
CA HIS A 62 20.81 6.10 11.27
C HIS A 62 21.60 7.41 11.24
N GLN A 63 21.01 8.49 10.72
CA GLN A 63 21.66 9.80 10.72
C GLN A 63 21.95 10.28 12.14
N THR A 64 21.02 10.10 13.08
CA THR A 64 21.22 10.45 14.49
C THR A 64 22.38 9.65 15.09
N LEU A 65 22.44 8.34 14.85
CA LEU A 65 23.53 7.48 15.31
C LEU A 65 24.89 7.91 14.73
N LEU A 66 24.94 8.30 13.45
CA LEU A 66 26.15 8.84 12.82
C LEU A 66 26.60 10.12 13.51
N GLN A 67 25.70 11.09 13.71
CA GLN A 67 26.04 12.36 14.38
C GLN A 67 26.57 12.15 15.80
N VAL A 68 25.94 11.27 16.58
CA VAL A 68 26.40 10.91 17.93
C VAL A 68 27.80 10.28 17.87
N THR A 69 28.03 9.40 16.89
CA THR A 69 29.32 8.72 16.70
C THR A 69 30.42 9.70 16.29
N ASP A 70 30.13 10.66 15.41
CA ASP A 70 31.10 11.69 14.99
C ASP A 70 31.56 12.56 16.17
N GLN A 71 30.65 12.87 17.12
CA GLN A 71 31.02 13.52 18.37
C GLN A 71 31.90 12.62 19.23
N GLU A 72 31.54 11.37 19.45
CA GLU A 72 32.36 10.48 20.27
C GLU A 72 33.78 10.30 19.70
N VAL A 73 33.89 10.08 18.39
CA VAL A 73 35.18 9.91 17.72
C VAL A 73 36.02 11.17 17.81
N GLY A 74 35.41 12.35 17.61
CA GLY A 74 36.09 13.64 17.76
C GLY A 74 36.58 13.87 19.19
N ALA A 75 35.71 13.65 20.18
CA ALA A 75 36.03 13.76 21.60
C ALA A 75 37.17 12.82 22.00
N ARG A 76 37.09 11.54 21.62
CA ARG A 76 38.12 10.54 21.91
C ARG A 76 39.47 10.92 21.30
N SER A 77 39.47 11.37 20.05
CA SER A 77 40.69 11.74 19.34
C SER A 77 41.35 12.97 19.95
N TYR A 78 40.56 13.98 20.33
CA TYR A 78 41.05 15.14 21.07
C TYR A 78 41.61 14.75 22.45
N LEU A 79 40.91 13.91 23.21
CA LEU A 79 41.35 13.51 24.55
C LEU A 79 42.63 12.68 24.52
N LEU A 80 42.90 11.96 23.43
CA LEU A 80 44.13 11.20 23.23
C LEU A 80 45.31 12.08 22.79
N ALA A 81 45.11 12.96 21.81
CA ALA A 81 46.20 13.71 21.17
C ALA A 81 46.37 15.15 21.68
N ARG A 82 45.36 15.70 22.37
CA ARG A 82 45.25 17.10 22.80
C ARG A 82 45.40 18.13 21.68
N ASP A 83 45.05 17.73 20.46
CA ASP A 83 45.07 18.59 19.27
C ASP A 83 43.65 19.00 18.88
N ALA A 84 43.39 20.31 18.88
CA ALA A 84 42.09 20.91 18.60
C ALA A 84 41.55 20.56 17.20
N ARG A 85 42.39 20.18 16.24
CA ARG A 85 41.95 19.75 14.90
C ARG A 85 41.02 18.54 14.96
N PHE A 86 41.14 17.70 15.98
CA PHE A 86 40.26 16.54 16.17
C PHE A 86 38.85 16.90 16.67
N LEU A 87 38.62 18.11 17.19
CA LEU A 87 37.29 18.57 17.58
C LEU A 87 36.42 18.97 16.36
N ALA A 88 36.99 19.08 15.17
CA ALA A 88 36.25 19.47 13.98
C ALA A 88 35.06 18.54 13.64
N SER A 89 35.12 17.24 13.94
CA SER A 89 33.95 16.35 13.79
C SER A 89 32.95 16.51 14.93
N PHE A 90 33.44 16.78 16.14
CA PHE A 90 32.60 17.02 17.32
C PHE A 90 31.74 18.27 17.15
N ASP A 91 32.35 19.37 16.71
CA ASP A 91 31.70 20.67 16.59
C ASP A 91 30.74 20.75 15.39
N ARG A 92 31.05 20.02 14.30
CA ARG A 92 30.18 19.99 13.11
C ARG A 92 28.97 19.07 13.29
N ALA A 93 29.07 18.07 14.15
CA ALA A 93 27.98 17.16 14.40
C ALA A 93 26.85 17.85 15.19
N THR A 94 25.61 17.58 14.82
CA THR A 94 24.40 18.18 15.40
C THR A 94 23.40 17.14 15.94
N PRO A 95 23.79 16.25 16.87
CA PRO A 95 22.90 15.17 17.33
C PRO A 95 21.58 15.67 17.90
N ARG A 96 21.57 16.81 18.59
CA ARG A 96 20.34 17.42 19.13
C ARG A 96 19.30 17.69 18.06
N ALA A 97 19.72 18.31 16.94
CA ALA A 97 18.83 18.58 15.82
C ALA A 97 18.33 17.28 15.16
N SER A 98 19.20 16.26 15.06
CA SER A 98 18.80 14.94 14.55
C SER A 98 17.79 14.23 15.47
N PHE A 99 17.95 14.31 16.80
CA PHE A 99 16.96 13.82 17.76
C PHE A 99 15.63 14.57 17.63
N ASP A 100 15.64 15.89 17.45
CA ASP A 100 14.42 16.67 17.24
C ASP A 100 13.69 16.27 15.95
N GLN A 101 14.43 16.06 14.85
CA GLN A 101 13.87 15.54 13.61
C GLN A 101 13.26 14.13 13.80
N LEU A 102 13.97 13.24 14.50
CA LEU A 102 13.49 11.89 14.75
C LEU A 102 12.22 11.88 15.62
N ARG A 103 12.13 12.80 16.60
CA ARG A 103 10.94 13.01 17.42
C ARG A 103 9.74 13.50 16.60
N GLN A 104 9.97 14.38 15.63
CA GLN A 104 8.91 14.85 14.71
C GLN A 104 8.39 13.72 13.81
N LEU A 105 9.29 12.87 13.31
CA LEU A 105 8.91 11.74 12.43
C LEU A 105 8.17 10.61 13.16
N THR A 106 8.28 10.55 14.49
CA THR A 106 7.67 9.53 15.36
C THR A 106 6.52 10.09 16.21
N ALA A 107 5.95 11.24 15.82
CA ALA A 107 4.89 11.92 16.56
C ALA A 107 3.62 11.10 16.80
N ASP A 108 3.39 10.08 15.96
CA ASP A 108 2.26 9.17 15.99
C ASP A 108 2.53 7.88 16.79
N ASP A 109 3.76 7.65 17.29
CA ASP A 109 4.13 6.51 18.12
C ASP A 109 4.66 6.95 19.49
N PRO A 110 3.79 7.11 20.50
CA PRO A 110 4.19 7.48 21.86
C PRO A 110 5.18 6.50 22.50
N GLY A 111 5.10 5.21 22.14
CA GLY A 111 6.01 4.19 22.65
C GLY A 111 7.41 4.36 22.10
N GLN A 112 7.55 4.65 20.81
CA GLN A 112 8.83 4.96 20.18
C GLN A 112 9.39 6.29 20.69
N GLN A 113 8.56 7.32 20.87
CA GLN A 113 8.99 8.59 21.46
C GLN A 113 9.59 8.41 22.86
N GLY A 114 8.91 7.69 23.76
CA GLY A 114 9.42 7.48 25.12
C GLY A 114 10.80 6.78 25.14
N ARG A 115 11.01 5.85 24.21
CA ARG A 115 12.31 5.16 24.07
C ARG A 115 13.38 6.10 23.54
N LEU A 116 13.09 6.88 22.50
CA LEU A 116 14.01 7.85 21.92
C LEU A 116 14.35 8.98 22.90
N ASP A 117 13.41 9.40 23.73
CA ASP A 117 13.64 10.38 24.79
C ASP A 117 14.63 9.83 25.83
N GLY A 118 14.51 8.56 26.20
CA GLY A 118 15.49 7.90 27.07
C GLY A 118 16.89 7.77 26.43
N VAL A 119 16.98 7.64 25.10
CA VAL A 119 18.27 7.68 24.39
C VAL A 119 18.84 9.10 24.37
N ARG A 120 18.02 10.10 24.09
CA ARG A 120 18.41 11.51 24.13
C ARG A 120 18.92 11.92 25.50
N GLU A 121 18.25 11.50 26.57
CA GLU A 121 18.68 11.78 27.94
C GLU A 121 20.04 11.14 28.26
N ARG A 122 20.28 9.89 27.82
CA ARG A 122 21.61 9.24 27.92
C ARG A 122 22.67 10.03 27.15
N TYR A 123 22.35 10.51 25.95
CA TYR A 123 23.24 11.34 25.16
C TYR A 123 23.58 12.68 25.85
N GLU A 124 22.58 13.38 26.41
CA GLU A 124 22.81 14.64 27.11
C GLU A 124 23.67 14.43 28.37
N ARG A 125 23.46 13.33 29.12
CA ARG A 125 24.33 12.95 30.24
C ARG A 125 25.77 12.66 29.81
N TRP A 126 25.95 11.97 28.68
CA TRP A 126 27.28 11.74 28.12
C TRP A 126 27.94 13.06 27.72
N LEU A 127 27.21 13.92 27.00
CA LEU A 127 27.72 15.21 26.53
C LEU A 127 28.14 16.11 27.70
N ALA A 128 27.30 16.21 28.74
CA ALA A 128 27.59 16.99 29.94
C ALA A 128 28.84 16.50 30.68
N ALA A 129 29.12 15.20 30.61
CA ALA A 129 30.28 14.61 31.25
C ALA A 129 31.59 14.80 30.49
N VAL A 130 31.55 14.66 29.16
CA VAL A 130 32.77 14.78 28.34
C VAL A 130 33.15 16.24 28.11
N SER A 131 32.17 17.16 28.03
CA SER A 131 32.39 18.57 27.66
C SER A 131 33.44 19.31 28.51
N PRO A 132 33.53 19.13 29.85
CA PRO A 132 34.58 19.76 30.64
C PRO A 132 35.99 19.30 30.25
N ALA A 133 36.16 18.03 29.89
CA ALA A 133 37.46 17.47 29.50
C ALA A 133 37.92 17.91 28.10
N LEU A 134 37.00 18.41 27.28
CA LEU A 134 37.26 18.96 25.94
C LEU A 134 37.74 20.42 25.97
N GLN A 135 37.67 21.10 27.12
CA GLN A 135 38.15 22.48 27.24
C GLN A 135 39.68 22.56 27.12
N PRO A 136 40.22 23.60 26.47
CA PRO A 136 41.67 23.82 26.41
C PRO A 136 42.28 23.88 27.82
N GLY A 137 43.34 23.10 28.06
CA GLY A 137 44.02 23.04 29.36
C GLY A 137 43.30 22.19 30.43
N ALA A 138 42.18 21.53 30.10
CA ALA A 138 41.48 20.67 31.04
C ALA A 138 42.32 19.45 31.43
N VAL A 139 42.50 19.26 32.74
CA VAL A 139 43.17 18.09 33.33
C VAL A 139 42.12 17.16 33.91
N ALA A 140 42.07 15.94 33.39
CA ALA A 140 41.23 14.86 33.90
C ALA A 140 42.08 13.59 33.99
N SER A 141 41.80 12.74 34.99
CA SER A 141 42.50 11.46 35.09
C SER A 141 42.08 10.54 33.93
N ALA A 142 42.98 9.66 33.51
CA ALA A 142 42.71 8.67 32.47
C ALA A 142 41.46 7.83 32.81
N ASP A 143 41.30 7.46 34.08
CA ASP A 143 40.14 6.70 34.56
C ASP A 143 38.82 7.49 34.44
N ALA A 144 38.83 8.80 34.71
CA ALA A 144 37.66 9.64 34.54
C ALA A 144 37.25 9.73 33.06
N ILE A 145 38.23 9.99 32.18
CA ILE A 145 38.01 10.03 30.73
C ILE A 145 37.46 8.70 30.22
N ALA A 146 38.04 7.57 30.62
CA ALA A 146 37.60 6.26 30.19
C ALA A 146 36.15 5.98 30.61
N ARG A 147 35.78 6.32 31.86
CA ARG A 147 34.40 6.18 32.35
C ARG A 147 33.42 7.07 31.60
N ASP A 148 33.76 8.32 31.35
CA ASP A 148 32.87 9.28 30.69
C ASP A 148 32.66 8.91 29.22
N LEU A 149 33.71 8.51 28.50
CA LEU A 149 33.60 7.98 27.13
C LEU A 149 32.78 6.68 27.07
N GLY A 150 32.91 5.80 28.07
CA GLY A 150 32.16 4.54 28.14
C GLY A 150 30.64 4.71 28.29
N ARG A 151 30.15 5.87 28.75
CA ARG A 151 28.69 6.15 28.80
C ARG A 151 28.05 6.13 27.42
N MET A 152 28.83 6.30 26.36
CA MET A 152 28.34 6.29 24.98
C MET A 152 27.83 4.92 24.54
N ASP A 153 28.31 3.83 25.13
CA ASP A 153 27.83 2.49 24.79
C ASP A 153 26.33 2.36 25.06
N GLY A 154 25.83 2.98 26.13
CA GLY A 154 24.39 3.03 26.42
C GLY A 154 23.60 3.83 25.39
N VAL A 155 24.17 4.87 24.78
CA VAL A 155 23.50 5.65 23.72
C VAL A 155 23.46 4.85 22.42
N ARG A 156 24.60 4.25 22.03
CA ARG A 156 24.70 3.40 20.84
C ARG A 156 23.73 2.23 20.92
N GLU A 157 23.66 1.56 22.06
CA GLU A 157 22.77 0.42 22.25
C GLU A 157 21.31 0.83 22.15
N GLY A 158 20.92 1.94 22.80
CA GLY A 158 19.56 2.45 22.69
C GLY A 158 19.17 2.85 21.27
N MET A 159 20.10 3.40 20.49
CA MET A 159 19.88 3.70 19.06
C MET A 159 19.76 2.42 18.22
N ARG A 160 20.61 1.41 18.45
CA ARG A 160 20.53 0.12 17.73
C ARG A 160 19.19 -0.56 17.99
N GLU A 161 18.77 -0.64 19.25
CA GLU A 161 17.49 -1.23 19.61
C GLU A 161 16.32 -0.48 18.96
N ALA A 162 16.40 0.86 18.85
CA ALA A 162 15.41 1.66 18.12
C ALA A 162 15.39 1.35 16.61
N ILE A 163 16.56 1.24 15.99
CA ILE A 163 16.73 0.91 14.56
C ILE A 163 16.22 -0.50 14.28
N GLU A 164 16.60 -1.50 15.07
CA GLU A 164 16.19 -2.90 14.90
C GLU A 164 14.67 -3.07 15.02
N ARG A 165 14.04 -2.37 15.97
CA ARG A 165 12.58 -2.39 16.11
C ARG A 165 11.88 -1.76 14.90
N GLU A 166 12.36 -0.61 14.43
CA GLU A 166 11.78 0.04 13.25
C GLU A 166 11.97 -0.80 11.99
N ASP A 167 13.14 -1.42 11.83
CA ASP A 167 13.43 -2.29 10.69
C ASP A 167 12.55 -3.55 10.70
N ALA A 168 12.32 -4.17 11.87
CA ALA A 168 11.39 -5.28 12.01
C ALA A 168 9.96 -4.88 11.59
N LEU A 169 9.49 -3.71 12.05
CA LEU A 169 8.18 -3.17 11.69
C LEU A 169 8.07 -2.84 10.20
N LEU A 170 9.13 -2.29 9.60
CA LEU A 170 9.22 -2.03 8.17
C LEU A 170 9.11 -3.32 7.35
N ARG A 171 9.80 -4.39 7.77
CA ARG A 171 9.74 -5.70 7.09
C ARG A 171 8.34 -6.30 7.15
N GLU A 172 7.67 -6.21 8.30
CA GLU A 172 6.28 -6.67 8.47
C GLU A 172 5.33 -5.90 7.53
N ARG A 173 5.41 -4.56 7.54
CA ARG A 173 4.62 -3.69 6.67
C ARG A 173 4.87 -3.96 5.19
N ALA A 174 6.13 -4.10 4.80
CA ALA A 174 6.50 -4.42 3.41
C ALA A 174 5.98 -5.80 2.97
N ALA A 175 6.04 -6.81 3.85
CA ALA A 175 5.47 -8.13 3.57
C ALA A 175 3.94 -8.09 3.45
N SER A 176 3.27 -7.32 4.31
CA SER A 176 1.82 -7.12 4.25
C SER A 176 1.38 -6.44 2.94
N LEU A 177 2.09 -5.38 2.52
CA LEU A 177 1.86 -4.69 1.25
C LEU A 177 2.06 -5.62 0.04
N ALA A 178 3.10 -6.45 0.05
CA ALA A 178 3.37 -7.42 -1.03
C ALA A 178 2.29 -8.51 -1.11
N ALA A 179 1.84 -9.03 0.05
CA ALA A 179 0.78 -10.02 0.13
C ALA A 179 -0.57 -9.44 -0.34
N SER A 180 -0.89 -8.23 0.10
CA SER A 180 -2.05 -7.46 -0.36
C SER A 180 -2.00 -7.29 -1.88
N THR A 181 -0.89 -6.83 -2.44
CA THR A 181 -0.72 -6.63 -3.89
C THR A 181 -0.96 -7.92 -4.68
N THR A 182 -0.39 -9.05 -4.24
CA THR A 182 -0.46 -10.33 -4.95
C THR A 182 -1.87 -10.94 -4.91
N ARG A 183 -2.49 -11.00 -3.73
CA ARG A 183 -3.86 -11.52 -3.56
C ARG A 183 -4.86 -10.70 -4.37
N THR A 184 -4.68 -9.40 -4.35
CA THR A 184 -5.58 -8.41 -4.93
C THR A 184 -5.47 -8.37 -6.45
N GLY A 185 -4.25 -8.44 -7.00
CA GLY A 185 -4.02 -8.60 -8.44
C GLY A 185 -4.59 -9.91 -8.99
N GLY A 186 -4.46 -11.02 -8.24
CA GLY A 186 -5.04 -12.30 -8.61
C GLY A 186 -6.57 -12.27 -8.71
N LEU A 187 -7.25 -11.64 -7.74
CA LEU A 187 -8.70 -11.44 -7.77
C LEU A 187 -9.13 -10.59 -8.97
N PHE A 188 -8.37 -9.55 -9.31
CA PHE A 188 -8.64 -8.70 -10.46
C PHE A 188 -8.54 -9.47 -11.79
N VAL A 189 -7.45 -10.20 -12.00
CA VAL A 189 -7.28 -11.05 -13.19
C VAL A 189 -8.36 -12.13 -13.25
N GLY A 190 -8.70 -12.75 -12.11
CA GLY A 190 -9.78 -13.72 -12.02
C GLY A 190 -11.15 -13.14 -12.37
N LEU A 191 -11.45 -11.93 -11.89
CA LEU A 191 -12.68 -11.21 -12.23
C LEU A 191 -12.74 -10.86 -13.72
N LEU A 192 -11.61 -10.47 -14.32
CA LEU A 192 -11.49 -10.11 -15.74
C LEU A 192 -11.69 -11.35 -16.64
N VAL A 193 -11.02 -12.46 -16.33
CA VAL A 193 -11.18 -13.73 -17.05
C VAL A 193 -12.59 -14.30 -16.86
N GLY A 194 -13.12 -14.26 -15.63
CA GLY A 194 -14.46 -14.74 -15.30
C GLY A 194 -15.56 -13.93 -15.98
N SER A 195 -15.44 -12.60 -16.03
CA SER A 195 -16.38 -11.75 -16.75
C SER A 195 -16.31 -11.93 -18.27
N ALA A 196 -15.11 -12.08 -18.83
CA ALA A 196 -14.95 -12.41 -20.26
C ALA A 196 -15.58 -13.78 -20.60
N ALA A 197 -15.37 -14.79 -19.76
CA ALA A 197 -15.97 -16.11 -19.94
C ALA A 197 -17.50 -16.08 -19.82
N LEU A 198 -18.03 -15.33 -18.84
CA LEU A 198 -19.47 -15.14 -18.66
C LEU A 198 -20.10 -14.46 -19.87
N LEU A 199 -19.48 -13.40 -20.39
CA LEU A 199 -19.94 -12.68 -21.57
C LEU A 199 -19.88 -13.57 -22.84
N ALA A 200 -18.80 -14.34 -23.02
CA ALA A 200 -18.69 -15.28 -24.13
C ALA A 200 -19.76 -16.38 -24.08
N TRP A 201 -20.05 -16.90 -22.88
CA TRP A 201 -21.11 -17.88 -22.66
C TRP A 201 -22.51 -17.30 -22.94
N LEU A 202 -22.79 -16.09 -22.44
CA LEU A 202 -24.06 -15.39 -22.70
C LEU A 202 -24.24 -15.09 -24.20
N SER A 203 -23.18 -14.64 -24.87
CA SER A 203 -23.19 -14.35 -26.31
C SER A 203 -23.49 -15.62 -27.13
N ARG A 204 -22.81 -16.74 -26.84
CA ARG A 204 -23.10 -18.03 -27.48
C ARG A 204 -24.55 -18.47 -27.28
N ARG A 205 -25.10 -18.30 -26.07
CA ARG A 205 -26.49 -18.63 -25.76
C ARG A 205 -27.51 -17.73 -26.47
N GLN A 206 -27.18 -16.47 -26.70
CA GLN A 206 -28.05 -15.52 -27.40
C GLN A 206 -28.04 -15.74 -28.91
N LEU A 207 -26.87 -15.95 -29.52
CA LEU A 207 -26.75 -16.22 -30.95
C LEU A 207 -27.48 -17.51 -31.35
N SER A 208 -27.42 -18.56 -30.52
CA SER A 208 -28.18 -19.79 -30.77
C SER A 208 -29.70 -19.59 -30.64
N ALA A 209 -30.15 -18.77 -29.69
CA ALA A 209 -31.58 -18.43 -29.57
C ALA A 209 -32.08 -17.61 -30.76
N LEU A 210 -31.26 -16.70 -31.30
CA LEU A 210 -31.57 -15.91 -32.49
C LEU A 210 -31.66 -16.79 -33.75
N ALA A 211 -30.74 -17.74 -33.93
CA ALA A 211 -30.75 -18.64 -35.08
C ALA A 211 -32.06 -19.44 -35.19
N VAL A 212 -32.54 -20.00 -34.08
CA VAL A 212 -33.81 -20.76 -34.03
C VAL A 212 -35.02 -19.89 -34.40
N VAL A 213 -35.03 -18.62 -33.98
CA VAL A 213 -36.13 -17.69 -34.29
C VAL A 213 -36.10 -17.25 -35.75
N PHE A 214 -34.91 -16.97 -36.30
CA PHE A 214 -34.77 -16.62 -37.73
C PHE A 214 -35.15 -17.79 -38.63
N GLU A 215 -34.78 -19.02 -38.27
CA GLU A 215 -35.14 -20.21 -39.04
C GLU A 215 -36.65 -20.47 -39.01
N ALA A 216 -37.29 -20.28 -37.85
CA ALA A 216 -38.74 -20.32 -37.73
C ALA A 216 -39.44 -19.21 -38.54
N ALA A 217 -38.86 -18.01 -38.59
CA ALA A 217 -39.38 -16.90 -39.40
C ALA A 217 -39.26 -17.20 -40.91
N LEU A 218 -38.14 -17.74 -41.36
CA LEU A 218 -37.93 -18.13 -42.75
C LEU A 218 -38.84 -19.28 -43.18
N GLU A 219 -39.08 -20.26 -42.30
CA GLU A 219 -40.08 -21.31 -42.57
C GLU A 219 -41.49 -20.75 -42.70
N SER A 220 -41.86 -19.77 -41.88
CA SER A 220 -43.19 -19.15 -41.96
C SER A 220 -43.41 -18.43 -43.30
N GLU A 221 -42.38 -17.77 -43.83
CA GLU A 221 -42.44 -17.10 -45.13
C GLU A 221 -42.49 -18.10 -46.29
N ARG A 222 -41.72 -19.20 -46.21
CA ARG A 222 -41.78 -20.29 -47.21
C ARG A 222 -43.16 -20.94 -47.27
N ARG A 223 -43.74 -21.29 -46.12
CA ARG A 223 -45.09 -21.89 -46.07
C ARG A 223 -46.16 -20.94 -46.60
N ALA A 224 -46.06 -19.64 -46.30
CA ALA A 224 -47.00 -18.65 -46.84
C ALA A 224 -46.93 -18.55 -48.37
N ARG A 225 -45.72 -18.60 -48.94
CA ARG A 225 -45.53 -18.60 -50.41
C ARG A 225 -46.00 -19.90 -51.06
N GLU A 226 -45.78 -21.05 -50.43
CA GLU A 226 -46.26 -22.35 -50.93
C GLU A 226 -47.79 -22.40 -50.96
N VAL A 227 -48.45 -21.92 -49.92
CA VAL A 227 -49.92 -21.83 -49.88
C VAL A 227 -50.45 -20.88 -50.95
N ALA A 228 -49.83 -19.71 -51.13
CA ALA A 228 -50.22 -18.76 -52.18
C ALA A 228 -50.03 -19.33 -53.60
N ALA A 229 -48.95 -20.08 -53.84
CA ALA A 229 -48.70 -20.73 -55.12
C ALA A 229 -49.70 -21.85 -55.44
N LEU A 230 -50.17 -22.59 -54.42
CA LEU A 230 -51.22 -23.60 -54.59
C LEU A 230 -52.58 -22.96 -54.88
N GLU A 231 -52.89 -21.82 -54.26
CA GLU A 231 -54.12 -21.07 -54.55
C GLU A 231 -54.13 -20.47 -55.96
N GLU A 232 -52.97 -20.02 -56.47
CA GLU A 232 -52.82 -19.56 -57.86
C GLU A 232 -52.96 -20.69 -58.89
N TRP A 233 -52.53 -21.92 -58.56
CA TRP A 233 -52.62 -23.06 -59.49
C TRP A 233 -54.04 -23.64 -59.62
N ILE A 234 -54.88 -23.47 -58.60
CA ILE A 234 -56.27 -23.97 -58.57
C ILE A 234 -57.25 -23.00 -59.25
N ARG A 235 -56.85 -21.74 -59.48
CA ARG A 235 -57.65 -20.71 -60.16
C ARG A 235 -57.42 -20.73 -61.67
#